data_AF-A0A6M0AY53-F1
#
_entry.id   AF-A0A6M0AY53-F1
#
_cell.length_a   1.000
_cell.length_b   1.000
_cell.length_c   1.000
_cell.angle_alpha   90.00
_cell.angle_beta   90.00
_cell.angle_gamma   90.00
#
_symmetry.space_group_name_H-M   'P 1'
#
loop_
_entity.id
_entity.type
_entity.pdbx_description
1 polymer ?
#
loop_
_entity_poly.entity_id
_entity_poly.type
_entity_poly.pdbx_seq_one_letter_code
_entity_poly.pdbx_strand_id
1 'polypeptide(L)'
;MSHHQSRHQLPAPCIIETGIIINKRDMKRLLGDLGCVRYIHTLDGQLKNQGEGLVQEVFADPHCSTLIANRTLYINVHSFDYLQLSQSPEQEAYFDLISENRQLRLIPLLNPLQQECVEQLQAEALEAMVTQVLSAKWDVQIDDDGDCPF
;
A
#
# COMPACT_ATOMS: atom_id res chain seq x y z
N MET A 1 17.67 32.42 38.66
CA MET A 1 16.67 31.35 38.81
C MET A 1 16.46 30.69 37.45
N SER A 2 17.23 29.63 37.15
CA SER A 2 17.07 28.88 35.89
C SER A 2 15.91 27.92 36.07
N HIS A 3 14.78 28.18 35.40
CA HIS A 3 13.69 27.21 35.30
C HIS A 3 14.15 26.07 34.39
N HIS A 4 14.83 25.08 34.97
CA HIS A 4 15.05 23.80 34.33
C HIS A 4 13.69 23.08 34.33
N GLN A 5 12.83 23.42 33.38
CA GLN A 5 11.65 22.63 33.08
C GLN A 5 12.15 21.27 32.61
N SER A 6 12.08 20.28 33.49
CA SER A 6 12.16 18.88 33.10
C SER A 6 11.08 18.66 32.06
N ARG A 7 11.47 18.63 30.79
CA ARG A 7 10.63 18.14 29.71
C ARG A 7 10.41 16.66 30.02
N HIS A 8 9.36 16.36 30.79
CA HIS A 8 8.85 15.01 30.87
C HIS A 8 8.51 14.61 29.44
N GLN A 9 9.36 13.78 28.83
CA GLN A 9 9.11 13.22 27.53
C GLN A 9 7.86 12.38 27.67
N LEU A 10 6.75 12.89 27.13
CA LEU A 10 5.54 12.10 27.00
C LEU A 10 5.87 10.86 26.17
N PRO A 11 5.29 9.69 26.49
CA PRO A 11 5.47 8.51 25.68
C PRO A 11 4.98 8.78 24.25
N ALA A 12 5.53 8.04 23.29
CA ALA A 12 5.05 8.10 21.91
C ALA A 12 3.55 7.75 21.85
N PRO A 13 2.76 8.43 21.00
CA PRO A 13 1.34 8.11 20.85
C PRO A 13 1.12 6.65 20.41
N CYS A 14 0.03 6.05 20.89
CA CYS A 14 -0.47 4.75 20.44
C CYS A 14 -1.82 4.99 19.75
N ILE A 15 -1.91 4.65 18.47
CA ILE A 15 -3.11 4.83 17.63
C ILE A 15 -3.54 3.46 17.13
N ILE A 16 -4.79 3.08 17.38
CA ILE A 16 -5.36 1.78 17.01
C ILE A 16 -6.62 2.06 16.19
N GLU A 17 -6.59 1.66 14.91
CA GLU A 17 -7.69 1.70 13.91
C GLU A 17 -8.22 3.09 13.53
N THR A 18 -8.37 3.99 14.50
CA THR A 18 -8.91 5.34 14.31
C THR A 18 -8.02 6.36 15.00
N GLY A 19 -7.86 7.53 14.38
CA GLY A 19 -7.05 8.60 14.95
C GLY A 19 -6.47 9.54 13.91
N ILE A 20 -5.72 10.53 14.39
CA ILE A 20 -5.11 11.56 13.54
C ILE A 20 -3.59 11.43 13.63
N ILE A 21 -2.93 11.36 12.47
CA ILE A 21 -1.49 11.30 12.33
C ILE A 21 -1.01 12.59 11.67
N ILE A 22 -0.23 13.37 12.42
CA ILE A 22 0.38 14.62 11.94
C ILE A 22 1.86 14.39 11.58
N ASN A 23 2.48 13.40 12.22
CA ASN A 23 3.88 13.07 11.99
C ASN A 23 4.08 12.52 10.57
N LYS A 24 4.86 13.24 9.76
CA LYS A 24 5.09 12.91 8.34
C LYS A 24 5.80 11.58 8.14
N ARG A 25 6.67 11.18 9.07
CA ARG A 25 7.35 9.87 9.02
C ARG A 25 6.35 8.74 9.24
N ASP A 26 5.44 8.91 10.20
CA ASP A 26 4.42 7.91 10.49
C ASP A 26 3.37 7.83 9.38
N MET A 27 2.97 8.97 8.79
CA MET A 27 2.15 9.01 7.57
C MET A 27 2.82 8.25 6.42
N LYS A 28 4.11 8.52 6.16
CA LYS A 28 4.86 7.88 5.08
C LYS A 28 4.94 6.37 5.29
N ARG A 29 5.25 5.92 6.51
CA ARG A 29 5.32 4.50 6.84
C ARG A 29 3.97 3.82 6.58
N LEU A 30 2.89 4.38 7.12
CA LEU A 30 1.56 3.78 7.04
C LEU A 30 1.04 3.69 5.60
N LEU A 31 1.24 4.74 4.81
CA LEU A 31 0.78 4.77 3.42
C LEU A 31 1.68 3.97 2.49
N GLY A 32 2.97 3.81 2.83
CA GLY A 32 3.94 3.06 2.04
C GLY A 32 3.66 1.56 2.00
N ASP A 33 2.92 1.05 2.98
CA ASP A 33 2.49 -0.35 3.06
C ASP A 33 1.22 -0.61 2.23
N LEU A 34 0.63 0.43 1.60
CA LEU A 34 -0.54 0.28 0.75
C LEU A 34 -0.15 -0.20 -0.66
N GLY A 35 -0.92 -1.16 -1.19
CA GLY A 35 -0.86 -1.59 -2.57
C GLY A 35 -1.92 -0.90 -3.44
N CYS A 36 -2.82 -1.72 -4.01
CA CYS A 36 -3.94 -1.24 -4.80
C CYS A 36 -5.01 -0.59 -3.90
N VAL A 37 -5.43 0.62 -4.27
CA VAL A 37 -6.40 1.41 -3.54
C VAL A 37 -7.46 1.98 -4.47
N ARG A 38 -8.66 2.17 -3.94
CA ARG A 38 -9.65 3.09 -4.50
C ARG A 38 -9.41 4.47 -3.90
N TYR A 39 -9.26 5.49 -4.74
CA TYR A 39 -9.07 6.87 -4.33
C TYR A 39 -10.33 7.69 -4.58
N ILE A 40 -10.61 8.64 -3.69
CA ILE A 40 -11.67 9.64 -3.83
C ILE A 40 -11.05 11.01 -3.52
N HIS A 41 -11.08 11.91 -4.49
CA HIS A 41 -10.58 13.27 -4.36
C HIS A 41 -11.76 14.24 -4.27
N THR A 42 -11.83 14.95 -3.16
CA THR A 42 -12.80 16.02 -2.92
C THR A 42 -12.10 17.36 -2.73
N LEU A 43 -12.75 18.42 -3.22
CA LEU A 43 -12.32 19.81 -3.03
C LEU A 43 -13.56 20.62 -2.66
N ASP A 44 -13.50 21.36 -1.55
CA ASP A 44 -14.65 22.08 -0.96
C ASP A 44 -15.84 21.13 -0.67
N GLY A 45 -15.53 19.91 -0.23
CA GLY A 45 -16.52 18.85 0.00
C GLY A 45 -17.16 18.26 -1.26
N GLN A 46 -16.82 18.78 -2.46
CA GLN A 46 -17.37 18.30 -3.73
C GLN A 46 -16.47 17.22 -4.32
N LEU A 47 -17.07 16.11 -4.75
CA LEU A 47 -16.38 15.07 -5.50
C LEU A 47 -15.80 15.66 -6.80
N LYS A 48 -14.48 15.60 -6.96
CA LYS A 48 -13.79 16.06 -8.17
C LYS A 48 -13.35 14.89 -9.03
N ASN A 49 -12.85 13.82 -8.42
CA ASN A 49 -12.43 12.62 -9.13
C ASN A 49 -12.44 11.41 -8.20
N GLN A 50 -12.57 10.22 -8.78
CA GLN A 50 -12.41 8.95 -8.09
C GLN A 50 -11.94 7.87 -9.06
N GLY A 51 -11.33 6.82 -8.55
CA GLY A 51 -10.89 5.70 -9.35
C GLY A 51 -10.10 4.69 -8.53
N GLU A 52 -9.44 3.77 -9.22
CA GLU A 52 -8.54 2.79 -8.63
C GLU A 52 -7.12 3.03 -9.14
N GLY A 53 -6.14 2.71 -8.30
CA GLY A 53 -4.74 2.79 -8.67
C GLY A 53 -3.81 2.14 -7.66
N LEU A 54 -2.55 2.02 -8.05
CA LEU A 54 -1.47 1.47 -7.25
C LEU A 54 -0.71 2.60 -6.55
N VAL A 55 -0.51 2.50 -5.25
CA VAL A 55 0.44 3.35 -4.52
C VAL A 55 1.85 2.90 -4.90
N GLN A 56 2.51 3.67 -5.77
CA GLN A 56 3.83 3.34 -6.30
C GLN A 56 4.95 3.83 -5.39
N GLU A 57 4.76 5.01 -4.80
CA GLU A 57 5.72 5.61 -3.88
C GLU A 57 5.03 6.55 -2.91
N VAL A 58 5.48 6.54 -1.65
CA VAL A 58 5.16 7.55 -0.66
C VAL A 58 6.44 8.22 -0.18
N PHE A 59 6.51 9.53 -0.29
CA PHE A 59 7.71 10.30 0.03
C PHE A 59 7.38 11.58 0.78
N ALA A 60 8.43 12.24 1.28
CA ALA A 60 8.35 13.47 2.05
C ALA A 60 9.39 14.45 1.49
N ASP A 61 8.97 15.23 0.50
CA ASP A 61 9.79 16.28 -0.12
C ASP A 61 8.98 17.59 -0.22
N PRO A 62 9.36 18.68 0.46
CA PRO A 62 8.64 19.96 0.39
C PRO A 62 8.51 20.58 -1.01
N HIS A 63 9.31 20.15 -1.98
CA HIS A 63 9.38 20.74 -3.33
C HIS A 63 8.65 19.91 -4.40
N CYS A 64 8.16 18.73 -4.05
CA CYS A 64 7.50 17.82 -4.99
C CYS A 64 5.98 17.77 -4.76
N SER A 65 5.23 17.39 -5.78
CA SER A 65 3.76 17.29 -5.69
C SER A 65 3.30 15.85 -5.47
N THR A 66 2.13 15.69 -4.84
CA THR A 66 1.36 14.43 -4.96
C THR A 66 0.79 14.31 -6.38
N LEU A 67 1.01 13.18 -7.05
CA LEU A 67 0.58 12.92 -8.42
C LEU A 67 -0.25 11.64 -8.50
N ILE A 68 -1.39 11.72 -9.18
CA ILE A 68 -2.22 10.57 -9.52
C ILE A 68 -2.46 10.63 -11.03
N ALA A 69 -1.80 9.75 -11.76
CA ALA A 69 -1.89 9.69 -13.21
C ALA A 69 -1.72 8.24 -13.68
N ASN A 70 -2.44 7.86 -14.73
CA ASN A 70 -2.39 6.50 -15.29
C ASN A 70 -2.54 5.40 -14.21
N ARG A 71 -3.51 5.57 -13.29
CA ARG A 71 -3.76 4.64 -12.17
C ARG A 71 -2.54 4.39 -11.26
N THR A 72 -1.56 5.30 -11.28
CA THR A 72 -0.35 5.24 -10.45
C THR A 72 -0.34 6.44 -9.50
N LEU A 73 -0.13 6.18 -8.22
CA LEU A 73 -0.15 7.18 -7.16
C LEU A 73 1.28 7.38 -6.62
N TYR A 74 1.76 8.61 -6.70
CA TYR A 74 2.98 9.10 -6.06
C TYR A 74 2.55 10.10 -4.99
N ILE A 75 2.62 9.71 -3.72
CA ILE A 75 2.04 10.48 -2.62
C ILE A 75 3.15 11.22 -1.87
N ASN A 76 3.07 12.54 -1.88
CA ASN A 76 3.90 13.36 -1.02
C ASN A 76 3.14 13.70 0.27
N VAL A 77 3.62 13.22 1.42
CA VAL A 77 2.98 13.50 2.72
C VAL A 77 3.05 14.97 3.12
N HIS A 78 3.92 15.77 2.49
CA HIS A 78 3.95 17.22 2.66
C HIS A 78 2.86 17.97 1.88
N SER A 79 2.14 17.31 0.95
CA SER A 79 0.96 17.90 0.31
C SER A 79 -0.27 17.95 1.23
N PHE A 80 -0.17 17.42 2.44
CA PHE A 80 -1.29 17.27 3.38
C PHE A 80 -0.89 17.75 4.77
N ASP A 81 -1.84 18.28 5.54
CA ASP A 81 -1.65 18.75 6.91
C ASP A 81 -1.58 17.55 7.86
N TYR A 82 -2.53 16.63 7.74
CA TYR A 82 -2.62 15.42 8.53
C TYR A 82 -3.29 14.28 7.75
N LEU A 83 -3.17 13.07 8.31
CA LEU A 83 -3.90 11.89 7.89
C LEU A 83 -4.89 11.51 9.00
N GLN A 84 -6.13 11.24 8.64
CA GLN A 84 -7.12 10.67 9.54
C GLN A 84 -7.38 9.21 9.17
N LEU A 85 -7.28 8.35 10.18
CA LEU A 85 -7.63 6.94 10.14
C LEU A 85 -9.05 6.77 10.62
N SER A 86 -9.82 6.00 9.85
CA SER A 86 -11.21 5.66 10.15
C SER A 86 -11.53 4.28 9.59
N GLN A 87 -12.63 3.70 10.07
CA GLN A 87 -13.19 2.45 9.53
C GLN A 87 -14.60 2.69 9.00
N SER A 88 -14.99 1.96 7.96
CA SER A 88 -16.38 1.88 7.52
C SER A 88 -17.21 1.06 8.53
N PRO A 89 -18.56 1.10 8.45
CA PRO A 89 -19.41 0.21 9.23
C PRO A 89 -19.08 -1.28 9.06
N GLU A 90 -18.53 -1.65 7.90
CA GLU A 90 -18.08 -3.00 7.54
C GLU A 90 -16.63 -3.29 7.98
N GLN A 91 -16.02 -2.43 8.80
CA GLN A 91 -14.64 -2.53 9.30
C GLN A 91 -13.56 -2.38 8.21
N GLU A 92 -13.89 -1.82 7.05
CA GLU A 92 -12.89 -1.48 6.04
C GLU A 92 -12.13 -0.22 6.47
N ALA A 93 -10.81 -0.32 6.59
CA ALA A 93 -9.97 0.84 6.90
C ALA A 93 -9.95 1.81 5.71
N TYR A 94 -10.04 3.11 6.00
CA TYR A 94 -9.79 4.15 5.00
C TYR A 94 -8.96 5.30 5.60
N PHE A 95 -8.20 5.94 4.71
CA PHE A 95 -7.19 6.92 5.05
C PHE A 95 -7.55 8.24 4.39
N ASP A 96 -7.89 9.23 5.18
CA ASP A 96 -8.21 10.58 4.70
C ASP A 96 -6.99 11.48 4.85
N LEU A 97 -6.33 11.81 3.73
CA LEU A 97 -5.29 12.82 3.70
C LEU A 97 -5.93 14.20 3.49
N ILE A 98 -5.74 15.11 4.44
CA ILE A 98 -6.45 16.39 4.48
C ILE A 98 -5.46 17.55 4.31
N SER A 99 -5.82 18.55 3.49
CA SER A 99 -5.15 19.85 3.42
C SER A 99 -6.18 20.94 3.15
N GLU A 100 -6.32 21.92 4.04
CA GLU A 100 -7.30 23.01 3.90
C GLU A 100 -8.71 22.53 3.47
N ASN A 101 -9.07 22.75 2.19
CA ASN A 101 -10.35 22.37 1.59
C ASN A 101 -10.29 21.11 0.70
N ARG A 102 -9.12 20.47 0.62
CA ARG A 102 -8.86 19.25 -0.16
C ARG A 102 -8.83 18.03 0.75
N GLN A 103 -9.44 16.96 0.29
CA GLN A 103 -9.29 15.63 0.86
C GLN A 103 -8.99 14.61 -0.24
N LEU A 104 -7.99 13.77 0.02
CA LEU A 104 -7.73 12.56 -0.74
C LEU A 104 -7.99 11.37 0.19
N ARG A 105 -9.09 10.65 -0.06
CA ARG A 105 -9.40 9.40 0.62
C ARG A 105 -8.77 8.24 -0.13
N LEU A 106 -8.12 7.33 0.59
CA LEU A 106 -7.64 6.05 0.08
C LEU A 106 -8.35 4.92 0.81
N ILE A 107 -8.86 3.96 0.06
CA ILE A 107 -9.51 2.75 0.57
C ILE A 107 -8.73 1.56 -0.02
N PRO A 108 -8.01 0.77 0.78
CA PRO A 108 -7.32 -0.42 0.28
C PRO A 108 -8.31 -1.40 -0.36
N LEU A 109 -7.96 -1.96 -1.52
CA LEU A 109 -8.77 -3.00 -2.14
C LEU A 109 -8.51 -4.38 -1.53
N LEU A 110 -7.31 -4.58 -1.00
CA LEU A 110 -6.89 -5.77 -0.26
C LEU A 110 -6.30 -5.30 1.06
N ASN A 111 -6.58 -6.03 2.13
CA ASN A 111 -5.81 -5.86 3.36
C ASN A 111 -4.45 -6.60 3.24
N PRO A 112 -3.45 -6.26 4.07
CA PRO A 112 -2.13 -6.89 3.99
C PRO A 112 -2.15 -8.42 4.10
N LEU A 113 -3.06 -8.97 4.92
CA LEU A 113 -3.21 -10.43 5.09
C LEU A 113 -3.73 -11.10 3.81
N GLN A 114 -4.64 -10.45 3.09
CA GLN A 114 -5.15 -10.91 1.80
C GLN A 114 -4.11 -10.77 0.71
N GLN A 115 -3.33 -9.68 0.72
CA GLN A 115 -2.30 -9.45 -0.28
C GLN A 115 -1.19 -10.50 -0.19
N GLU A 116 -0.68 -10.79 1.01
CA GLU A 116 0.28 -11.87 1.24
C GLU A 116 -0.28 -13.24 0.80
N CYS A 117 -1.55 -13.52 1.08
CA CYS A 117 -2.19 -14.77 0.66
C CYS A 117 -2.28 -14.90 -0.87
N VAL A 118 -2.63 -13.82 -1.57
CA VAL A 118 -2.69 -13.79 -3.04
C VAL A 118 -1.29 -13.97 -3.66
N GLU A 119 -0.28 -13.30 -3.11
CA GLU A 119 1.10 -13.43 -3.59
C GLU A 119 1.65 -14.86 -3.40
N GLN A 120 1.37 -15.49 -2.26
CA GLN A 120 1.74 -16.88 -1.98
C GLN A 120 1.07 -17.86 -2.97
N LEU A 121 -0.24 -17.74 -3.17
CA LEU A 121 -0.99 -18.58 -4.12
C LEU A 121 -0.47 -18.43 -5.56
N GLN A 122 -0.09 -17.22 -5.98
CA GLN A 122 0.46 -16.98 -7.31
C GLN A 122 1.85 -17.59 -7.49
N ALA A 123 2.72 -17.50 -6.47
CA ALA A 123 4.04 -18.11 -6.49
C ALA A 123 3.96 -19.64 -6.60
N GLU A 124 3.09 -20.27 -5.79
CA GLU A 124 2.88 -21.74 -5.82
C GLU A 124 2.37 -22.21 -7.18
N ALA A 125 1.42 -21.49 -7.79
CA ALA A 125 0.90 -21.82 -9.11
C ALA A 125 1.99 -21.73 -10.19
N LEU A 126 2.86 -20.71 -10.11
CA LEU A 126 3.98 -20.56 -11.03
C LEU A 126 4.99 -21.70 -10.88
N GLU A 127 5.37 -22.06 -9.65
CA GLU A 127 6.27 -23.17 -9.37
C GLU A 127 5.72 -24.52 -9.83
N ALA A 128 4.41 -24.76 -9.64
CA ALA A 128 3.75 -25.96 -10.12
C ALA A 128 3.78 -26.06 -11.65
N MET A 129 3.57 -24.95 -12.36
CA MET A 129 3.69 -24.92 -13.82
C MET A 129 5.13 -25.19 -14.28
N VAL A 130 6.13 -24.60 -13.62
CA VAL A 130 7.56 -24.85 -13.93
C VAL A 130 7.89 -26.33 -13.74
N THR A 131 7.48 -26.92 -12.62
CA THR A 131 7.73 -28.33 -12.32
C THR A 131 7.08 -29.24 -13.37
N GLN A 132 5.82 -28.98 -13.73
CA GLN A 132 5.13 -29.75 -14.77
C GLN A 132 5.85 -29.68 -16.13
N VAL A 133 6.30 -28.49 -16.55
CA VAL A 133 7.02 -28.32 -17.83
C VAL A 133 8.39 -29.01 -17.80
N LEU A 134 9.11 -28.94 -16.69
CA LEU A 134 10.41 -29.61 -16.53
C LEU A 134 10.25 -31.13 -16.51
N SER A 135 9.28 -31.66 -15.78
CA SER A 135 8.95 -33.10 -15.75
C SER A 135 8.57 -33.60 -17.14
N ALA A 136 7.68 -32.90 -17.84
CA ALA A 136 7.28 -33.27 -19.20
C ALA A 136 8.46 -33.24 -20.19
N LYS A 137 9.44 -32.35 -20.02
CA LYS A 137 10.67 -32.33 -20.83
C LYS A 137 11.60 -33.51 -20.55
N TRP A 138 11.69 -33.95 -19.30
CA TRP A 138 12.47 -35.13 -18.93
C TRP A 138 11.84 -36.42 -19.42
N ASP A 139 10.52 -36.56 -19.33
CA ASP A 139 9.81 -37.75 -19.83
C ASP A 139 10.03 -37.95 -21.34
N VAL A 140 10.15 -36.87 -22.13
CA VAL A 140 10.43 -36.94 -23.58
C VAL A 140 11.88 -37.34 -23.89
N GLN A 141 12.85 -37.02 -23.02
CA GLN A 141 14.26 -37.39 -23.24
C GLN A 141 14.54 -38.85 -22.83
N ILE A 142 13.78 -39.40 -21.88
CA ILE A 142 13.94 -40.79 -21.44
C ILE A 142 13.35 -41.79 -22.46
N ASP A 143 12.36 -41.41 -23.25
CA ASP A 143 11.79 -42.26 -24.32
C ASP A 143 12.64 -42.31 -25.60
N ASP A 144 13.74 -41.55 -25.73
CA ASP A 144 14.65 -41.53 -26.90
C ASP A 144 15.92 -42.40 -26.70
N ASP A 145 16.21 -42.86 -25.48
CA ASP A 145 17.38 -43.71 -25.16
C ASP A 145 17.05 -45.23 -25.18
N GLY A 146 16.11 -45.61 -26.04
CA GLY A 146 15.50 -46.94 -26.04
C GLY A 146 15.28 -47.57 -27.41
N ASP A 147 16.12 -47.32 -28.43
CA ASP A 147 16.14 -48.19 -29.62
C ASP A 147 17.53 -48.43 -30.23
N CYS A 148 18.01 -49.66 -29.97
CA CYS A 148 19.00 -50.48 -30.72
C CYS A 148 20.49 -50.04 -30.78
N PRO A 149 21.47 -50.96 -31.01
CA PRO A 149 21.31 -52.34 -31.53
C PRO A 149 22.16 -53.45 -30.84
N PHE A 150 21.68 -54.70 -30.89
CA PHE A 150 22.45 -55.89 -31.32
C PHE A 150 21.49 -56.96 -31.86
#